data_AF-A0A0N0V037-F1
#
_entry.id   AF-A0A0N0V037-F1
#
_cell.length_a   1.000
_cell.length_b   1.000
_cell.length_c   1.000
_cell.angle_alpha   90.00
_cell.angle_beta   90.00
_cell.angle_gamma   90.00
#
_symmetry.space_group_name_H-M   'P 1'
#
loop_
_entity.id
_entity.type
_entity.pdbx_description
1 polymer ?
#
loop_
_entity_poly.entity_id
_entity_poly.type
_entity_poly.pdbx_seq_one_letter_code
_entity_poly.pdbx_strand_id
1 'polypeptide(L)'
;MDKLDHYRTCIQKIIQKYGKRSSTNRDAEIQIISDTKNDHYQVLKVGWKKDKRIHSCFIHIDIKNDKIWIQHNGTEARIASELIEFGIPKQDIVLAFYPPYKRKYTDYATS
;
A
#
# COMPACT_ATOMS: atom_id res chain seq x y z
N MET A 1 19.55 8.30 -3.70
CA MET A 1 19.59 7.04 -2.91
C MET A 1 18.78 7.22 -1.64
N ASP A 2 19.13 8.19 -0.80
CA ASP A 2 18.48 8.46 0.50
C ASP A 2 16.95 8.62 0.45
N LYS A 3 16.41 9.39 -0.50
CA LYS A 3 14.94 9.58 -0.63
C LYS A 3 14.22 8.26 -0.93
N LEU A 4 14.71 7.51 -1.91
CA LEU A 4 14.12 6.25 -2.34
C LEU A 4 14.22 5.20 -1.22
N ASP A 5 15.36 5.11 -0.56
CA ASP A 5 15.57 4.17 0.55
C ASP A 5 14.72 4.52 1.77
N HIS A 6 14.50 5.82 2.04
CA HIS A 6 13.53 6.29 3.03
C HIS A 6 12.11 5.84 2.68
N TYR A 7 11.69 6.01 1.42
CA TYR A 7 10.35 5.61 0.97
C TYR A 7 10.13 4.11 1.06
N ARG A 8 11.10 3.31 0.60
CA ARG A 8 11.09 1.86 0.75
C ARG A 8 10.95 1.46 2.22
N THR A 9 11.71 2.11 3.11
CA THR A 9 11.64 1.85 4.55
C THR A 9 10.25 2.19 5.13
N CYS A 10 9.70 3.35 4.78
CA CYS A 10 8.36 3.76 5.22
C CYS A 10 7.27 2.83 4.72
N ILE A 11 7.29 2.46 3.44
CA ILE A 11 6.31 1.54 2.85
C ILE A 11 6.43 0.18 3.50
N GLN A 12 7.65 -0.36 3.67
CA GLN A 12 7.86 -1.64 4.34
C GLN A 12 7.32 -1.64 5.78
N LYS A 13 7.48 -0.55 6.53
CA LYS A 13 6.86 -0.41 7.87
C LYS A 13 5.34 -0.51 7.80
N ILE A 14 4.70 0.14 6.81
CA ILE A 14 3.25 0.08 6.60
C ILE A 14 2.80 -1.34 6.25
N ILE A 15 3.36 -1.96 5.21
CA ILE A 15 2.94 -3.31 4.79
C ILE A 15 3.20 -4.35 5.88
N GLN A 16 4.27 -4.20 6.68
CA GLN A 16 4.52 -5.08 7.83
C GLN A 16 3.51 -4.84 8.96
N LYS A 17 3.18 -3.59 9.28
CA LYS A 17 2.15 -3.24 10.28
C LYS A 17 0.80 -3.88 9.95
N TYR A 18 0.39 -3.82 8.68
CA TYR A 18 -0.90 -4.36 8.25
C TYR A 18 -0.86 -5.86 7.94
N GLY A 19 0.27 -6.37 7.47
CA GLY A 19 0.47 -7.79 7.14
C GLY A 19 0.67 -8.69 8.36
N LYS A 20 1.11 -8.14 9.50
CA LYS A 20 1.21 -8.88 10.78
C LYS A 20 -0.12 -9.05 11.52
N ARG A 21 -1.21 -8.45 11.03
CA ARG A 21 -2.53 -8.67 11.63
C ARG A 21 -2.95 -10.12 11.38
N SER A 22 -3.28 -10.84 12.45
CA SER A 22 -3.77 -12.21 12.32
C SER A 22 -5.10 -12.22 11.58
N SER A 23 -5.24 -13.15 10.63
CA SER A 23 -6.55 -13.46 10.07
C SER A 23 -7.39 -14.09 11.17
N THR A 24 -8.58 -13.54 11.42
CA THR A 24 -9.59 -14.19 12.28
C THR A 24 -10.10 -15.50 11.68
N ASN A 25 -9.82 -15.74 10.40
CA ASN A 25 -10.13 -16.97 9.69
C ASN A 25 -8.90 -17.87 9.64
N ARG A 26 -8.98 -19.05 10.26
CA ARG A 26 -7.89 -20.05 10.32
C ARG A 26 -7.54 -20.65 8.96
N ASP A 27 -8.49 -20.66 8.02
CA ASP A 27 -8.29 -21.21 6.67
C ASP A 27 -7.80 -20.15 5.68
N ALA A 28 -7.37 -18.98 6.18
CA ALA A 28 -6.80 -17.93 5.36
C ALA A 28 -5.61 -17.26 6.03
N GLU A 29 -4.59 -17.02 5.25
CA GLU A 29 -3.36 -16.35 5.65
C GLU A 29 -3.29 -14.94 5.07
N ILE A 30 -2.47 -14.13 5.73
CA ILE A 30 -2.07 -12.82 5.24
C ILE A 30 -0.66 -12.96 4.67
N GLN A 31 -0.50 -12.64 3.40
CA GLN A 31 0.78 -12.69 2.71
C GLN A 31 1.28 -11.27 2.46
N ILE A 32 2.57 -11.03 2.72
CA ILE A 32 3.26 -9.80 2.36
C ILE A 32 4.11 -10.10 1.12
N ILE A 33 3.90 -9.35 0.04
CA ILE A 33 4.70 -9.44 -1.18
C ILE A 33 5.47 -8.13 -1.32
N SER A 34 6.79 -8.22 -1.29
CA SER A 34 7.70 -7.07 -1.42
C SER A 34 8.70 -7.33 -2.53
N ASP A 35 8.52 -6.64 -3.65
CA ASP A 35 9.50 -6.58 -4.72
C ASP A 35 10.26 -5.26 -4.60
N THR A 36 11.41 -5.28 -3.94
CA THR A 36 12.27 -4.10 -3.78
C THR A 36 13.06 -3.76 -5.03
N LYS A 37 13.11 -4.66 -6.02
CA LYS A 37 13.80 -4.42 -7.29
C LYS A 37 12.92 -3.60 -8.24
N ASN A 38 11.63 -3.91 -8.28
CA ASN A 38 10.65 -3.22 -9.11
C ASN A 38 9.74 -2.24 -8.33
N ASP A 39 9.97 -2.12 -7.02
CA ASP A 39 9.25 -1.23 -6.11
C ASP A 39 7.73 -1.46 -6.07
N HIS A 40 7.34 -2.73 -5.89
CA HIS A 40 5.94 -3.16 -5.72
C HIS A 40 5.73 -3.81 -4.36
N TYR A 41 4.74 -3.33 -3.61
CA TYR A 41 4.49 -3.74 -2.23
C TYR A 41 3.01 -4.04 -2.01
N GLN A 42 2.71 -5.27 -1.59
CA GLN A 42 1.33 -5.73 -1.45
C GLN A 42 1.11 -6.50 -0.15
N VAL A 43 -0.13 -6.41 0.33
CA VAL A 43 -0.65 -7.28 1.39
C VAL A 43 -1.89 -7.99 0.86
N LEU A 44 -1.80 -9.32 0.78
CA LEU A 44 -2.87 -10.18 0.28
C LEU A 44 -3.48 -10.99 1.41
N LYS A 45 -4.76 -11.30 1.25
CA LYS A 45 -5.40 -12.39 1.98
C LYS A 45 -5.62 -13.55 1.03
N VAL A 46 -5.12 -14.71 1.40
CA VAL A 46 -5.14 -15.91 0.57
C VAL A 46 -5.64 -17.08 1.39
N GLY A 47 -6.64 -17.81 0.90
CA GLY A 47 -7.20 -18.94 1.64
C GLY A 47 -8.60 -19.29 1.22
N TRP A 48 -9.40 -19.80 2.15
CA TRP A 48 -10.79 -20.17 1.94
C TRP A 48 -11.65 -19.67 3.09
N LYS A 49 -12.93 -19.44 2.83
CA LYS A 49 -13.97 -19.31 3.86
C LYS A 49 -15.08 -20.25 3.47
N LYS A 50 -15.13 -21.41 4.13
CA LYS A 50 -15.96 -22.56 3.70
C LYS A 50 -15.61 -22.92 2.24
N ASP A 51 -16.60 -22.89 1.37
CA ASP A 51 -16.54 -23.18 -0.07
C ASP A 51 -16.08 -21.98 -0.93
N LYS A 52 -15.80 -20.82 -0.33
CA LYS A 52 -15.42 -19.60 -1.07
C LYS A 52 -13.93 -19.35 -1.02
N ARG A 53 -13.29 -19.30 -2.20
CA ARG A 53 -11.89 -18.89 -2.34
C ARG A 53 -11.71 -17.44 -1.89
N ILE A 54 -10.71 -17.20 -1.05
CA ILE A 54 -10.20 -15.86 -0.73
C ILE A 54 -8.88 -15.68 -1.49
N HIS A 55 -8.87 -14.68 -2.37
CA HIS A 55 -7.66 -14.21 -3.05
C HIS A 55 -7.84 -12.72 -3.34
N SER A 56 -7.46 -11.88 -2.37
CA SER A 56 -7.71 -10.44 -2.41
C SER A 56 -6.50 -9.66 -1.94
N CYS A 57 -6.03 -8.70 -2.74
CA CYS A 57 -5.08 -7.69 -2.31
C CYS A 57 -5.84 -6.57 -1.60
N PHE A 58 -5.49 -6.25 -0.36
CA PHE A 58 -6.18 -5.22 0.43
C PHE A 58 -5.30 -4.00 0.72
N ILE A 59 -4.00 -4.07 0.47
CA ILE A 59 -3.11 -2.90 0.37
C ILE A 59 -2.15 -3.13 -0.79
N HIS A 60 -2.04 -2.15 -1.69
CA HIS A 60 -1.05 -2.15 -2.76
C HIS A 60 -0.45 -0.75 -2.91
N ILE A 61 0.87 -0.68 -2.79
CA ILE A 61 1.67 0.54 -2.90
C ILE A 61 2.82 0.28 -3.88
N ASP A 62 3.07 1.22 -4.79
CA ASP A 62 4.26 1.23 -5.65
C ASP A 62 5.15 2.44 -5.31
N ILE A 63 6.42 2.39 -5.72
CA ILE A 63 7.22 3.60 -5.96
C ILE A 63 7.44 3.76 -7.46
N LYS A 64 7.07 4.92 -8.01
CA LYS A 64 7.26 5.26 -9.43
C LYS A 64 7.68 6.70 -9.56
N ASN A 65 8.72 6.97 -10.35
CA ASN A 65 9.25 8.32 -10.60
C ASN A 65 9.48 9.11 -9.29
N ASP A 66 10.15 8.48 -8.31
CA ASP A 66 10.43 9.05 -6.98
C ASP A 66 9.20 9.47 -6.18
N LYS A 67 8.05 8.83 -6.42
CA LYS A 67 6.79 9.04 -5.69
C LYS A 67 6.14 7.75 -5.27
N ILE A 68 5.36 7.81 -4.20
CA ILE A 68 4.62 6.69 -3.63
C ILE A 68 3.21 6.66 -4.20
N TRP A 69 2.87 5.59 -4.88
CA TRP A 69 1.57 5.41 -5.51
C TRP A 69 0.72 4.44 -4.69
N ILE A 70 -0.33 4.92 -4.04
CA ILE A 70 -1.29 4.06 -3.35
C ILE A 70 -2.28 3.52 -4.39
N GLN A 71 -2.06 2.29 -4.83
CA GLN A 71 -2.86 1.63 -5.87
C GLN A 71 -4.18 1.11 -5.32
N HIS A 72 -4.15 0.57 -4.10
CA HIS A 72 -5.34 0.03 -3.45
C HIS A 72 -5.23 0.12 -1.94
N ASN A 73 -6.35 0.45 -1.28
CA ASN A 73 -6.52 0.40 0.16
C ASN A 73 -7.94 -0.05 0.48
N GLY A 74 -8.10 -1.36 0.70
CA GLY A 74 -9.37 -2.00 1.07
C GLY A 74 -9.61 -2.02 2.57
N THR A 75 -9.06 -1.05 3.31
CA THR A 75 -9.12 -1.00 4.78
C THR A 75 -9.47 0.42 5.25
N GLU A 76 -9.83 0.55 6.53
CA GLU A 76 -9.99 1.85 7.20
C GLU A 76 -8.66 2.56 7.50
N ALA A 77 -7.52 2.00 7.07
CA ALA A 77 -6.21 2.59 7.26
C ALA A 77 -6.10 3.93 6.53
N ARG A 78 -5.53 4.93 7.19
CA ARG A 78 -5.22 6.22 6.56
C ARG A 78 -3.79 6.21 6.03
N ILE A 79 -3.49 5.32 5.09
CA ILE A 79 -2.12 5.09 4.57
C ILE A 79 -1.45 6.40 4.14
N ALA A 80 -2.15 7.26 3.41
CA ALA A 80 -1.61 8.55 2.99
C ALA A 80 -1.29 9.48 4.17
N SER A 81 -2.07 9.44 5.26
CA SER A 81 -1.78 10.18 6.49
C SER A 81 -0.57 9.60 7.22
N GLU A 82 -0.45 8.27 7.32
CA GLU A 82 0.71 7.62 7.95
C GLU A 82 2.01 7.93 7.21
N LEU A 83 1.99 7.97 5.87
CA LEU A 83 3.15 8.38 5.08
C LEU A 83 3.57 9.82 5.40
N ILE A 84 2.60 10.74 5.57
CA ILE A 84 2.87 12.13 5.97
C ILE A 84 3.47 12.19 7.39
N GLU A 85 2.95 11.39 8.33
CA GLU A 85 3.50 11.28 9.69
C GLU A 85 4.94 10.74 9.69
N PHE A 86 5.32 9.93 8.70
CA PHE A 86 6.70 9.51 8.45
C PHE A 86 7.56 10.56 7.72
N GLY A 87 7.05 11.77 7.54
CA GLY A 87 7.76 12.89 6.93
C GLY A 87 7.72 12.92 5.40
N ILE A 88 6.83 12.17 4.76
CA ILE A 88 6.71 12.16 3.30
C ILE A 88 5.80 13.31 2.84
N PRO A 89 6.26 14.22 1.97
CA PRO A 89 5.43 15.30 1.46
C PRO A 89 4.20 14.78 0.72
N LYS A 90 3.07 15.49 0.82
CA LYS A 90 1.85 15.17 0.05
C LYS A 90 2.11 15.11 -1.46
N GLN A 91 3.06 15.90 -1.94
CA GLN A 91 3.49 16.06 -3.33
C GLN A 91 4.31 14.88 -3.85
N ASP A 92 4.72 13.98 -2.96
CA ASP A 92 5.38 12.72 -3.29
C ASP A 92 4.45 11.51 -3.11
N ILE A 93 3.16 11.74 -2.80
CA ILE A 93 2.16 10.69 -2.66
C ILE A 93 1.11 10.87 -3.76
N VAL A 94 0.81 9.80 -4.49
CA VAL A 94 -0.22 9.73 -5.53
C VAL A 94 -1.33 8.78 -5.06
N LEU A 95 -2.56 9.28 -4.99
CA LEU A 95 -3.75 8.47 -4.73
C LEU A 95 -4.18 7.76 -6.03
N ALA A 96 -3.48 6.69 -6.38
CA ALA A 96 -3.57 6.07 -7.69
C ALA A 96 -4.90 5.32 -7.93
N PHE A 97 -5.59 4.92 -6.86
CA PHE A 97 -6.97 4.40 -6.92
C PHE A 97 -7.98 5.43 -7.43
N TYR A 98 -7.65 6.74 -7.41
CA TYR A 98 -8.44 7.73 -8.14
C TYR A 98 -8.06 7.76 -9.62
N PRO A 99 -9.05 7.88 -10.53
CA PRO A 99 -8.77 8.06 -11.95
C PRO A 99 -7.97 9.35 -12.16
N PRO A 100 -7.06 9.41 -13.16
CA PRO A 100 -6.12 10.52 -13.32
C PRO A 100 -6.74 11.91 -13.27
N TYR A 101 -7.89 12.11 -13.94
CA TYR A 101 -8.57 13.40 -14.00
C TYR A 101 -9.10 13.90 -12.65
N LYS A 102 -9.30 13.00 -11.67
CA LYS A 102 -9.74 13.36 -10.31
C LYS A 102 -8.60 13.80 -9.39
N ARG A 103 -7.37 13.38 -9.67
CA ARG A 103 -6.23 13.58 -8.75
C ARG A 103 -5.89 15.06 -8.55
N LYS A 104 -6.13 15.90 -9.56
CA LYS A 104 -5.94 17.36 -9.47
C LYS A 104 -6.88 18.06 -8.48
N TYR A 105 -7.95 17.39 -8.05
CA TYR A 105 -8.89 17.88 -7.03
C TYR A 105 -8.57 17.33 -5.63
N THR A 106 -7.40 16.72 -5.46
CA THR A 106 -6.90 16.25 -4.17
C THR A 106 -5.70 17.09 -3.74
N ASP A 107 -5.35 17.06 -2.46
CA ASP A 107 -4.14 17.74 -1.95
C ASP A 107 -2.83 16.99 -2.28
N TYR A 108 -2.91 15.90 -3.05
CA TYR A 108 -1.82 14.98 -3.34
C TYR A 108 -1.30 15.15 -4.77
N ALA A 109 -0.22 14.45 -5.12
CA ALA A 109 0.32 14.49 -6.48
C ALA A 109 -0.62 13.83 -7.51
N THR A 110 -0.57 14.35 -8.74
CA THR A 110 -1.34 13.84 -9.88
C THR A 110 -0.70 12.65 -10.60
N SER A 111 0.62 12.57 -10.49
CA SER A 111 1.55 11.61 -11.11
C SER A 111 2.83 11.57 -10.32
#